data_AF-A0A957QYX4-F1
#
_entry.id   AF-A0A957QYX4-F1
#
_cell.length_a   1.000
_cell.length_b   1.000
_cell.length_c   1.000
_cell.angle_alpha   90.00
_cell.angle_beta   90.00
_cell.angle_gamma   90.00
#
_symmetry.space_group_name_H-M   'P 1'
#
loop_
_entity.id
_entity.type
_entity.pdbx_description
1 polymer ?
#
loop_
_entity_poly.entity_id
_entity_poly.type
_entity_poly.pdbx_seq_one_letter_code
_entity_poly.pdbx_strand_id
1 'polypeptide(L)'
;LDCVVVGHSEIVGKPIAFYLLEELSTVMICHHGTRNLSHFTRQADALFVAVGKPGLITANMVKPGAVVIDIGINSIEVEDESGQKRRKTVGDVDFEP
;
A
#
# COMPACT_ATOMS: atom_id res chain seq x y z
N LEU A 1 16.50 3.34 -6.55
CA LEU A 1 15.61 3.29 -5.37
C LEU A 1 15.24 1.83 -5.16
N ASP A 2 15.13 1.41 -3.91
CA ASP A 2 14.51 0.13 -3.59
C ASP A 2 13.00 0.34 -3.53
N CYS A 3 12.28 -0.22 -4.50
CA CYS A 3 10.85 -0.06 -4.66
C CYS A 3 10.12 -1.34 -4.26
N VAL A 4 9.08 -1.20 -3.43
CA VAL A 4 8.21 -2.32 -3.04
C VAL A 4 6.81 -2.07 -3.57
N VAL A 5 6.28 -3.04 -4.32
CA VAL A 5 4.91 -3.04 -4.82
C VAL A 5 4.13 -4.11 -4.06
N VAL A 6 3.14 -3.69 -3.27
CA VAL A 6 2.23 -4.59 -2.54
C VAL A 6 0.95 -4.72 -3.36
N GLY A 7 0.79 -5.86 -4.02
CA GLY A 7 -0.27 -6.12 -4.99
C GLY A 7 0.29 -6.48 -6.37
N HIS A 8 -0.38 -7.39 -7.08
CA HIS A 8 0.09 -7.90 -8.38
C HIS A 8 -1.04 -8.00 -9.43
N SER A 9 -2.06 -7.15 -9.32
CA SER A 9 -3.14 -7.10 -10.29
C SER A 9 -2.61 -6.74 -11.68
N GLU A 10 -3.30 -7.21 -12.72
CA GLU A 10 -2.96 -6.87 -14.12
C GLU A 10 -3.13 -5.37 -14.42
N ILE A 11 -3.98 -4.68 -13.64
CA ILE A 11 -4.37 -3.30 -13.90
C ILE A 11 -3.51 -2.27 -13.15
N VAL A 12 -2.82 -2.66 -12.07
CA VAL A 12 -2.07 -1.73 -11.23
C VAL A 12 -0.72 -2.32 -10.84
N GLY A 13 -0.69 -3.42 -10.07
CA GLY A 13 0.54 -3.92 -9.46
C GLY A 13 1.60 -4.35 -10.47
N LYS A 14 1.24 -5.18 -11.45
CA LYS A 14 2.17 -5.64 -12.50
C LYS A 14 2.64 -4.50 -13.42
N PRO A 15 1.76 -3.64 -13.96
CA PRO A 15 2.19 -2.49 -14.74
C PRO A 15 3.18 -1.58 -14.00
N ILE A 16 2.91 -1.25 -12.73
CA ILE A 16 3.83 -0.44 -11.90
C ILE A 16 5.18 -1.14 -11.74
N ALA A 17 5.18 -2.44 -11.41
CA ALA A 17 6.42 -3.18 -11.21
C ALA A 17 7.29 -3.23 -12.47
N PHE A 18 6.69 -3.44 -13.65
CA PHE A 18 7.43 -3.45 -14.91
C PHE A 18 7.92 -2.05 -15.30
N TYR A 19 7.10 -1.02 -15.12
CA TYR A 19 7.53 0.37 -15.35
C TYR A 19 8.73 0.75 -14.45
N LEU A 20 8.68 0.40 -13.16
CA LEU A 20 9.79 0.68 -12.25
C LEU A 20 11.07 -0.09 -12.62
N LEU A 21 10.93 -1.29 -13.19
CA LEU A 21 12.05 -2.06 -13.71
C LEU A 21 12.66 -1.39 -14.97
N GLU A 22 11.83 -0.84 -15.87
CA GLU A 22 12.29 -0.05 -17.02
C GLU A 22 13.07 1.19 -16.58
N GLU A 23 12.65 1.83 -15.49
CA GLU A 23 13.34 2.95 -14.83
C GLU A 23 14.54 2.53 -13.96
N LEU A 24 15.04 1.30 -14.13
CA LEU A 24 16.22 0.76 -13.44
C LEU A 24 16.12 0.74 -11.90
N SER A 25 14.91 0.69 -11.34
CA SER A 25 14.74 0.51 -9.89
C SER A 25 14.94 -0.95 -9.48
N THR A 26 15.39 -1.18 -8.25
CA THR A 26 15.35 -2.52 -7.64
C THR A 26 13.91 -2.76 -7.19
N VAL A 27 13.21 -3.71 -7.81
CA VAL A 27 11.78 -3.91 -7.56
C VAL A 27 11.52 -5.21 -6.80
N MET A 28 10.72 -5.11 -5.74
CA MET A 28 10.20 -6.27 -5.01
C MET A 28 8.68 -6.26 -5.01
N ILE A 29 8.08 -7.37 -5.44
CA ILE A 29 6.62 -7.52 -5.52
C ILE A 29 6.14 -8.40 -4.36
N CYS A 30 5.24 -7.86 -3.54
CA CYS A 30 4.58 -8.55 -2.45
C CYS A 30 3.12 -8.87 -2.79
N HIS A 31 2.59 -9.95 -2.24
CA HIS A 31 1.23 -10.44 -2.47
C HIS A 31 0.71 -11.21 -1.24
N HIS A 32 -0.50 -11.75 -1.31
CA HIS A 32 -1.13 -12.46 -0.18
C HIS A 32 -0.33 -13.69 0.32
N GLY A 33 0.58 -14.22 -0.48
CA GLY A 33 1.47 -15.35 -0.13
C GLY A 33 2.82 -14.91 0.46
N THR A 34 3.12 -13.61 0.44
CA THR A 34 4.36 -13.05 0.98
C THR A 34 4.37 -13.21 2.50
N ARG A 35 5.33 -13.98 3.01
CA ARG A 35 5.54 -14.12 4.44
C ARG A 35 6.26 -12.89 4.98
N ASN A 36 5.84 -12.41 6.15
CA ASN A 36 6.44 -11.24 6.81
C ASN A 36 6.49 -10.01 5.88
N LEU A 37 5.33 -9.57 5.38
CA LEU A 37 5.19 -8.39 4.53
C LEU A 37 5.96 -7.18 5.08
N SER A 38 5.91 -6.97 6.39
CA SER A 38 6.56 -5.86 7.09
C SER A 38 8.08 -5.80 6.93
N HIS A 39 8.75 -6.96 6.76
CA HIS A 39 10.18 -7.00 6.52
C HIS A 39 10.55 -6.34 5.19
N PHE A 40 9.74 -6.56 4.16
CA PHE A 40 9.98 -6.02 2.83
C PHE A 40 9.57 -4.55 2.74
N THR A 41 8.38 -4.20 3.24
CA THR A 41 7.90 -2.81 3.16
C THR A 41 8.79 -1.82 3.92
N ARG A 42 9.49 -2.26 4.99
CA ARG A 42 10.49 -1.44 5.70
C ARG A 42 11.80 -1.23 4.96
N GLN A 43 12.04 -1.94 3.86
CA GLN A 43 13.21 -1.72 3.00
C GLN A 43 12.92 -0.70 1.89
N ALA A 44 11.66 -0.42 1.62
CA ALA A 44 11.23 0.43 0.52
C ALA A 44 11.66 1.90 0.71
N ASP A 45 12.35 2.46 -0.28
CA ASP A 45 12.45 3.91 -0.47
C ASP A 45 11.14 4.46 -1.06
N ALA A 46 10.50 3.68 -1.94
CA ALA A 46 9.18 3.96 -2.50
C ALA A 46 8.27 2.73 -2.34
N LEU A 47 7.14 2.91 -1.68
CA LEU A 47 6.17 1.86 -1.38
C LEU A 47 4.86 2.11 -2.13
N PHE A 48 4.52 1.23 -3.07
CA PHE A 48 3.27 1.26 -3.83
C PHE A 48 2.30 0.22 -3.27
N VAL A 49 1.08 0.61 -2.92
CA VAL A 49 0.11 -0.27 -2.26
C VAL A 49 -1.19 -0.30 -3.05
N ALA A 50 -1.58 -1.48 -3.55
CA ALA A 50 -2.75 -1.68 -4.40
C ALA A 50 -3.36 -3.08 -4.19
N VAL A 51 -3.95 -3.29 -3.02
CA VAL A 51 -4.52 -4.58 -2.60
C VAL A 51 -6.00 -4.53 -2.27
N GLY A 52 -6.58 -3.33 -2.08
CA GLY A 52 -8.00 -3.18 -1.74
C GLY A 52 -8.32 -3.75 -0.35
N LYS A 53 -7.43 -3.50 0.61
CA LYS A 53 -7.58 -3.89 2.01
C LYS A 53 -7.27 -2.68 2.90
N PRO A 54 -8.31 -2.07 3.52
CA PRO A 54 -8.16 -0.91 4.38
C PRO A 54 -7.09 -1.11 5.46
N GLY A 55 -6.18 -0.15 5.59
CA GLY A 55 -5.20 -0.11 6.68
C GLY A 55 -4.28 -1.35 6.78
N LEU A 56 -4.05 -2.07 5.67
CA LEU A 56 -3.11 -3.20 5.67
C LEU A 56 -1.69 -2.76 6.04
N ILE A 57 -1.26 -1.60 5.54
CA ILE A 57 0.06 -1.06 5.81
C ILE A 57 -0.03 -0.07 6.97
N THR A 58 0.62 -0.40 8.08
CA THR A 58 0.67 0.44 9.29
C THR A 58 1.95 1.26 9.35
N ALA A 59 1.99 2.30 10.20
CA ALA A 59 3.15 3.19 10.32
C ALA A 59 4.49 2.45 10.59
N ASN A 60 4.49 1.40 11.42
CA ASN A 60 5.68 0.59 11.72
C ASN A 60 6.14 -0.33 10.57
N MET A 61 5.38 -0.39 9.48
CA MET A 61 5.73 -1.12 8.26
C MET A 61 6.43 -0.23 7.22
N VAL A 62 6.50 1.08 7.45
CA VAL A 62 7.06 2.07 6.51
C VAL A 62 8.44 2.51 6.98
N LYS A 63 9.40 2.58 6.05
CA LYS A 63 10.74 3.11 6.31
C LYS A 63 10.66 4.63 6.57
N PRO A 64 11.33 5.18 7.60
CA PRO A 64 11.42 6.62 7.78
C PRO A 64 12.00 7.31 6.54
N GLY A 65 11.29 8.33 6.03
CA GLY A 65 11.67 9.06 4.82
C GLY A 65 11.25 8.40 3.50
N ALA A 66 10.55 7.26 3.53
CA ALA A 66 10.01 6.64 2.32
C ALA A 66 8.84 7.44 1.72
N VAL A 67 8.72 7.37 0.40
CA VAL A 67 7.54 7.83 -0.32
C VAL A 67 6.53 6.69 -0.33
N VAL A 68 5.28 6.97 0.07
CA VAL A 68 4.18 6.00 0.05
C VAL A 68 3.14 6.43 -0.98
N ILE A 69 2.81 5.54 -1.90
CA ILE A 69 1.80 5.70 -2.94
C ILE A 69 0.67 4.72 -2.64
N ASP A 70 -0.39 5.23 -2.01
CA ASP A 70 -1.59 4.46 -1.70
C ASP A 70 -2.59 4.55 -2.86
N ILE A 71 -2.78 3.43 -3.54
CA ILE A 71 -3.66 3.31 -4.72
C ILE A 71 -4.99 2.65 -4.31
N GLY A 72 -5.07 2.11 -3.10
CA GLY A 72 -6.27 1.47 -2.57
C GLY A 72 -7.44 2.44 -2.52
N ILE A 73 -8.61 1.99 -2.99
CA ILE A 73 -9.86 2.73 -2.87
C ILE A 73 -10.86 1.80 -2.20
N ASN A 74 -11.03 1.97 -0.90
CA ASN A 74 -11.93 1.16 -0.09
C ASN A 74 -13.07 2.04 0.47
N SER A 75 -14.30 1.56 0.40
CA SER A 75 -15.45 2.22 1.03
C SER A 75 -15.82 1.50 2.32
N ILE A 76 -15.67 2.19 3.45
CA ILE A 76 -16.01 1.66 4.78
C ILE A 76 -17.20 2.42 5.37
N GLU A 77 -17.99 1.77 6.23
CA GLU A 77 -18.98 2.45 7.04
C GLU A 77 -18.31 3.04 8.29
N VAL A 78 -18.61 4.30 8.59
CA VAL A 78 -18.18 5.00 9.81
C VAL A 78 -19.40 5.62 10.48
N GLU A 79 -19.35 5.72 11.80
CA GLU A 79 -20.38 6.38 12.61
C GLU A 79 -19.85 7.74 13.06
N ASP A 80 -20.63 8.80 12.87
CA ASP A 80 -20.28 10.13 13.36
C ASP A 80 -20.64 10.31 14.85
N GLU A 81 -20.25 11.43 15.44
CA GLU A 81 -20.50 11.76 16.85
C GLU A 81 -22.01 11.79 17.21
N SER A 82 -22.89 11.84 16.20
CA SER A 82 -24.35 11.86 16.36
C SER A 82 -24.98 10.46 16.21
N GLY A 83 -24.16 9.42 16.00
CA GLY A 83 -24.61 8.04 15.78
C GLY A 83 -25.07 7.75 14.35
N GLN A 84 -24.84 8.66 13.40
CA GLN A 84 -25.27 8.48 12.02
C GLN A 84 -24.21 7.74 11.20
N LYS A 85 -24.61 6.65 10.54
CA LYS A 85 -23.75 5.89 9.64
C LYS A 85 -23.52 6.64 8.32
N ARG A 86 -22.26 6.73 7.90
CA ARG A 86 -21.82 7.33 6.64
C ARG A 86 -20.78 6.45 5.97
N ARG A 87 -20.62 6.59 4.66
CA ARG A 87 -19.51 5.94 3.93
C ARG A 87 -18.30 6.84 3.89
N LYS A 88 -17.13 6.34 4.27
CA LYS A 88 -15.83 6.99 4.15
C LYS A 88 -14.99 6.23 3.12
N THR A 89 -14.34 6.95 2.22
CA THR A 89 -13.31 6.38 1.35
C THR A 89 -11.97 6.39 2.09
N VAL A 90 -11.31 5.25 2.15
CA VAL A 90 -10.00 5.06 2.78
C VAL A 90 -9.09 4.26 1.87
N GLY A 91 -7.79 4.46 2.04
CA GLY A 91 -6.77 3.73 1.30
C GLY A 91 -6.39 2.39 1.94
N ASP A 92 -5.35 1.75 1.41
CA ASP A 92 -4.77 0.52 1.95
C ASP A 92 -3.74 0.79 3.06
N VAL A 93 -3.35 2.05 3.26
CA VAL A 93 -2.40 2.51 4.27
C VAL A 93 -3.15 3.19 5.42
N ASP A 94 -2.72 2.89 6.64
CA ASP A 94 -3.16 3.59 7.83
C ASP A 94 -2.37 4.92 7.98
N PHE A 95 -3.02 6.03 7.63
CA PHE A 95 -2.42 7.37 7.64
C PHE A 95 -2.51 8.06 9.01
N GLU A 96 -3.28 7.51 9.93
CA GLU A 96 -3.41 8.04 11.29
C GLU A 96 -2.47 7.21 12.20
N PRO A 97 -1.38 7.81 12.74
CA PRO A 97 -0.39 7.09 13.54
C PRO A 97 -0.86 6.71 14.95
#